data_AF-A0A821XHC8-F1
#
_entry.id   AF-A0A821XHC8-F1
#
_cell.length_a   1.000
_cell.length_b   1.000
_cell.length_c   1.000
_cell.angle_alpha   90.00
_cell.angle_beta   90.00
_cell.angle_gamma   90.00
#
_symmetry.space_group_name_H-M   'P 1'
#
loop_
_entity.id
_entity.type
_entity.pdbx_description
1 polymer ?
#
loop_
_entity_poly.entity_id
_entity_poly.type
_entity_poly.pdbx_seq_one_letter_code
_entity_poly.pdbx_strand_id
1 'polypeptide(L)' 'MTIGADSALHRVMEAIDCITTTASSHQRCFVLEVMGRHCGYLALVTALSADA' A
#
# COMPACT_ATOMS: atom_id res chain seq x y z
N MET A 1 5.61 2.02 -16.68
CA MET A 1 4.96 3.07 -15.88
C MET A 1 3.84 3.67 -16.73
N THR A 2 2.60 3.65 -16.25
CA THR A 2 1.42 4.18 -16.97
C THR A 2 0.90 5.44 -16.29
N ILE A 3 0.19 6.28 -17.04
CA ILE A 3 -0.47 7.46 -16.46
C ILE A 3 -1.43 7.01 -15.35
N GLY A 4 -1.36 7.68 -14.20
CA GLY A 4 -2.16 7.38 -13.01
C GLY A 4 -1.60 6.27 -12.10
N ALA A 5 -0.56 5.53 -12.52
CA ALA A 5 0.05 4.52 -11.65
C ALA A 5 0.68 5.13 -10.40
N ASP A 6 1.40 6.23 -10.55
CA ASP A 6 2.02 6.97 -9.45
C ASP A 6 0.97 7.60 -8.52
N SER A 7 -0.08 8.20 -9.10
CA SER A 7 -1.20 8.76 -8.33
C SER A 7 -1.94 7.68 -7.52
N ALA A 8 -2.14 6.49 -8.09
CA ALA A 8 -2.72 5.36 -7.38
C ALA A 8 -1.79 4.87 -6.25
N LEU A 9 -0.49 4.77 -6.51
CA LEU A 9 0.51 4.38 -5.51
C LEU A 9 0.51 5.35 -4.32
N HIS A 10 0.47 6.65 -4.59
CA HIS A 10 0.42 7.68 -3.55
C HIS A 10 -0.80 7.54 -2.64
N ARG A 11 -1.98 7.23 -3.21
CA ARG A 11 -3.19 6.97 -2.41
C ARG A 11 -3.09 5.73 -1.54
N VAL A 12 -2.43 4.68 -2.03
CA VAL A 12 -2.18 3.46 -1.26
C VAL A 12 -1.22 3.74 -0.09
N MET A 13 -0.16 4.51 -0.32
CA MET A 13 0.81 4.87 0.73
C MET A 13 0.16 5.72 1.84
N GLU A 14 -0.66 6.72 1.49
CA GLU A 14 -1.41 7.49 2.50
C GLU A 14 -2.30 6.59 3.37
N ALA A 15 -2.96 5.59 2.77
CA ALA A 15 -3.78 4.65 3.51
C ALA A 15 -2.95 3.78 4.48
N ILE A 16 -1.76 3.36 4.06
CA ILE A 16 -0.80 2.62 4.92
C ILE A 16 -0.36 3.49 6.10
N ASP A 17 0.05 4.72 5.85
CA ASP A 17 0.51 5.63 6.92
C ASP A 17 -0.56 5.86 7.99
N CYS A 18 -1.83 5.98 7.57
CA CYS A 18 -2.95 6.11 8.50
C CYS A 18 -3.12 4.87 9.41
N ILE A 19 -2.92 3.66 8.90
CA ILE A 19 -3.14 2.43 9.68
C ILE A 19 -1.91 2.01 10.48
N THR A 20 -0.70 2.32 10.03
CA THR A 20 0.57 1.87 10.65
C THR A 20 0.69 2.29 12.11
N THR A 21 0.31 3.53 12.42
CA THR A 21 0.34 4.06 13.80
C THR A 21 -0.59 3.26 14.74
N THR A 22 -1.77 2.87 14.25
CA THR A 22 -2.74 2.07 15.00
C THR A 22 -2.32 0.60 15.11
N ALA A 23 -1.68 0.06 14.07
CA ALA A 23 -1.14 -1.28 14.03
C ALA A 23 -0.05 -1.47 15.09
N SER A 24 0.90 -0.53 15.17
CA SER A 24 1.96 -0.56 16.17
C SER A 24 1.44 -0.38 17.59
N SER A 25 0.42 0.44 17.81
CA SER A 25 -0.13 0.71 19.15
C SER A 25 -0.85 -0.49 19.77
N HIS A 26 -1.48 -1.33 18.93
CA HIS A 26 -2.26 -2.48 19.37
C HIS A 26 -1.65 -3.84 18.99
N GLN A 27 -0.43 -3.85 18.45
CA GLN A 27 0.24 -5.05 17.95
C GLN A 27 -0.65 -5.85 16.98
N ARG A 28 -1.30 -5.14 16.05
CA ARG A 28 -2.24 -5.76 15.08
C ARG A 28 -1.56 -5.96 13.74
N CYS A 29 -1.86 -7.10 13.12
CA CYS A 29 -1.56 -7.34 11.71
C CYS A 29 -2.76 -6.87 10.87
N PHE A 30 -2.48 -6.11 9.81
CA PHE A 30 -3.46 -5.69 8.81
C PHE A 30 -3.12 -6.33 7.47
N VAL A 31 -4.16 -6.79 6.76
CA VAL A 31 -4.05 -7.29 5.39
C VAL A 31 -4.66 -6.21 4.48
N LEU A 32 -3.88 -5.71 3.54
CA LEU A 32 -4.30 -4.65 2.63
C LEU A 32 -4.46 -5.19 1.20
N GLU A 33 -5.68 -5.15 0.67
CA GLU A 33 -5.95 -5.45 -0.74
C GLU A 33 -5.79 -4.18 -1.59
N VAL A 34 -4.98 -4.26 -2.64
CA VAL A 34 -4.77 -3.15 -3.59
C VAL A 34 -5.30 -3.51 -4.98
N MET A 35 -5.69 -2.50 -5.73
CA MET A 35 -6.10 -2.66 -7.13
C MET A 35 -4.92 -3.17 -7.98
N GLY A 36 -5.23 -3.83 -9.10
CA GLY A 36 -4.20 -4.36 -10.00
C GLY A 36 -4.71 -5.38 -11.00
N ARG A 37 -5.86 -6.01 -10.74
CA ARG A 37 -6.47 -7.05 -11.59
C ARG A 37 -5.46 -8.13 -11.96
N HIS A 38 -4.94 -8.13 -13.19
CA HIS A 38 -3.96 -9.11 -13.67
C HIS A 38 -2.51 -8.60 -13.60
N CYS A 39 -2.26 -7.50 -12.89
CA CYS A 39 -0.95 -6.88 -12.74
C CYS A 39 -0.66 -6.59 -11.26
N GLY A 40 0.39 -7.20 -10.72
CA GLY A 40 0.84 -7.01 -9.34
C GLY A 40 1.71 -5.78 -9.10
N TYR A 41 1.86 -4.87 -10.09
CA TYR A 41 2.79 -3.74 -9.99
C TYR A 41 2.53 -2.85 -8.77
N LEU A 42 1.28 -2.49 -8.51
CA LEU A 42 0.92 -1.69 -7.33
C LEU A 42 1.28 -2.42 -6.03
N ALA A 43 0.90 -3.69 -5.90
CA ALA A 43 1.23 -4.49 -4.72
C ALA A 43 2.74 -4.60 -4.48
N LEU A 44 3.51 -4.88 -5.53
CA LEU A 44 4.97 -5.04 -5.44
C LEU A 44 5.67 -3.74 -5.04
N VAL A 45 5.34 -2.63 -5.70
CA VAL A 45 5.99 -1.34 -5.44
C VAL A 45 5.55 -0.78 -4.09
N THR A 46 4.29 -0.95 -3.70
CA THR A 46 3.81 -0.59 -2.37
C THR A 46 4.55 -1.36 -1.29
N ALA A 47 4.70 -2.69 -1.41
CA ALA A 47 5.42 -3.49 -0.40
C ALA A 47 6.88 -3.05 -0.25
N LEU A 48 7.57 -2.79 -1.38
CA LEU A 48 8.93 -2.24 -1.37
C LEU A 48 9.03 -0.85 -0.74
N SER A 49 7.99 -0.04 -0.86
CA SER A 49 7.97 1.35 -0.37
C SER A 49 7.54 1.46 1.09
N ALA A 50 6.68 0.54 1.56
CA ALA A 50 6.14 0.49 2.90
C ALA A 50 7.02 -0.30 3.89
N ASP A 51 8.16 -0.83 3.42
CA ASP A 51 9.07 -1.70 4.18
C ASP A 51 8.31 -2.87 4.86
N ALA A 52 7.39 -3.46 4.08
CA ALA A 52 6.43 -4.48 4.52
C ALA A 52 7.00 -5.90 4.58
#